data_AF-A0A3N2FXY1-F1
#
_entry.id   AF-A0A3N2FXY1-F1
#
_cell.length_a   1.000
_cell.length_b   1.000
_cell.length_c   1.000
_cell.angle_alpha   90.00
_cell.angle_beta   90.00
_cell.angle_gamma   90.00
#
_symmetry.space_group_name_H-M   'P 1'
#
loop_
_entity.id
_entity.type
_entity.pdbx_description
1 polymer ?
#
loop_
_entity_poly.entity_id
_entity_poly.type
_entity_poly.pdbx_seq_one_letter_code
_entity_poly.pdbx_strand_id
1 'polypeptide(L)'
;MEPLLGPEDVLLLPAESATDDHATCEAPTCDGVAVLTYRGGLDEPGDVAWFGELRVQTEDYASIAFLPVTGATTARLRDAHGWQAYLEDADAARASGRLVPQLLGAAVAVSGLPLTDDPAAGPVSAVDVDQDGVARLGPDGLVLGDARDPDGLAAALGRTHRPLDRLAVLGGDVADDIARRPWLALYRAGLAFAAADDTGPAWSVAGLGTSLRPDGEVATLTRSDLILLHRGDKRVLVEPRTLRRFALAPATAVVVERLLSDGPDDETRTPADEAFVARLVERFEHAGVHLRRAA
;
A
#
# COMPACT_ATOMS: atom_id res chain seq x y z
N MET A 1 -7.54 31.02 -12.91
CA MET A 1 -8.01 29.68 -12.56
C MET A 1 -6.87 28.76 -12.95
N GLU A 2 -6.12 28.26 -11.97
CA GLU A 2 -5.06 27.28 -12.26
C GLU A 2 -5.72 25.97 -12.72
N PRO A 3 -5.09 25.24 -13.66
CA PRO A 3 -5.61 23.95 -14.08
C PRO A 3 -5.64 22.97 -12.90
N LEU A 4 -6.73 22.20 -12.80
CA LEU A 4 -6.91 21.15 -11.78
C LEU A 4 -5.88 20.01 -11.89
N LEU A 5 -5.29 19.84 -13.07
CA LEU A 5 -4.28 18.83 -13.37
C LEU A 5 -2.97 19.53 -13.78
N GLY A 6 -1.85 19.04 -13.25
CA GLY A 6 -0.50 19.51 -13.52
C GLY A 6 0.37 18.43 -14.18
N PRO A 7 1.65 18.75 -14.44
CA PRO A 7 2.53 17.89 -15.24
C PRO A 7 2.95 16.58 -14.59
N GLU A 8 2.75 16.43 -13.28
CA GLU A 8 3.01 15.20 -12.53
C GLU A 8 1.77 14.32 -12.41
N ASP A 9 0.61 14.78 -12.90
CA ASP A 9 -0.63 14.03 -12.82
C ASP A 9 -0.77 13.04 -13.98
N VAL A 10 -1.42 11.92 -13.66
CA VAL A 10 -1.77 10.89 -14.65
C VAL A 10 -3.29 10.82 -14.72
N LEU A 11 -3.83 10.99 -15.92
CA LEU A 11 -5.26 10.85 -16.20
C LEU A 11 -5.54 9.48 -16.82
N LEU A 12 -6.31 8.65 -16.12
CA LEU A 12 -6.80 7.37 -16.64
C LEU A 12 -8.15 7.59 -17.35
N LEU A 13 -8.27 7.22 -18.61
CA LEU A 13 -9.52 7.39 -19.38
C LEU A 13 -9.96 6.09 -20.08
N PRO A 14 -11.26 5.76 -20.07
CA PRO A 14 -11.79 4.71 -20.93
C PRO A 14 -11.54 5.07 -22.39
N ALA A 15 -11.06 4.10 -23.18
CA ALA A 15 -10.78 4.28 -24.60
C ALA A 15 -12.05 4.59 -25.39
N GLU A 16 -13.21 4.14 -24.92
CA GLU A 16 -14.52 4.40 -25.51
C GLU A 16 -14.99 5.85 -25.27
N SER A 17 -14.38 6.54 -24.30
CA SER A 17 -14.59 7.97 -24.05
C SER A 17 -13.75 8.86 -24.97
N ALA A 18 -12.79 8.29 -25.72
CA ALA A 18 -12.17 8.96 -26.85
C ALA A 18 -13.12 8.82 -28.04
N THR A 19 -13.99 9.81 -28.25
CA THR A 19 -15.03 9.79 -29.28
C THR A 19 -14.47 9.48 -30.68
N ASP A 20 -15.04 8.45 -31.32
CA ASP A 20 -14.75 7.96 -32.67
C ASP A 20 -15.35 8.84 -33.80
N ASP A 21 -15.58 10.14 -33.53
CA ASP A 21 -16.13 11.03 -34.55
C ASP A 21 -15.03 11.54 -35.48
N HIS A 22 -15.24 11.25 -36.77
CA HIS A 22 -14.29 11.45 -37.85
C HIS A 22 -13.71 12.87 -37.95
N ALA A 23 -12.38 12.88 -38.15
CA ALA A 23 -11.52 13.99 -38.56
C ALA A 23 -11.28 15.08 -37.49
N THR A 24 -10.07 15.07 -36.94
CA THR A 24 -9.41 16.16 -36.18
C THR A 24 -9.84 16.43 -34.73
N CYS A 25 -10.10 15.38 -33.94
CA CYS A 25 -9.96 15.50 -32.48
C CYS A 25 -8.71 14.75 -32.04
N GLU A 26 -7.65 15.50 -31.71
CA GLU A 26 -6.56 15.00 -30.88
C GLU A 26 -7.18 14.39 -29.61
N ALA A 27 -6.65 13.26 -29.13
CA ALA A 27 -6.97 12.76 -27.78
C ALA A 27 -6.89 13.95 -26.82
N PRO A 28 -7.81 14.11 -25.83
CA PRO A 28 -7.85 15.31 -24.99
C PRO A 28 -6.44 15.62 -24.48
N THR A 29 -5.82 16.64 -25.10
CA THR A 29 -4.47 17.07 -24.79
C THR A 29 -4.61 17.98 -23.59
N CYS A 30 -4.66 17.39 -22.41
CA CYS A 30 -4.36 18.12 -21.20
C CYS A 30 -2.87 18.45 -21.27
N ASP A 31 -2.53 19.62 -21.80
CA ASP A 31 -1.14 20.07 -21.95
C ASP A 31 -0.37 19.85 -20.64
N GLY A 32 0.65 19.00 -20.70
CA GLY A 32 1.50 18.63 -19.57
C GLY A 32 1.09 17.37 -18.81
N VAL A 33 -0.14 16.88 -18.90
CA VAL A 33 -0.64 15.71 -18.14
C VAL A 33 -0.41 14.42 -18.91
N ALA A 34 0.07 13.37 -18.23
CA ALA A 34 0.19 12.05 -18.84
C ALA A 34 -1.19 11.38 -18.93
N VAL A 35 -1.69 11.12 -20.13
CA VAL A 35 -2.97 10.43 -20.34
C VAL A 35 -2.71 8.95 -20.67
N LEU A 36 -3.31 8.05 -19.88
CA LEU A 36 -3.28 6.61 -20.13
C LEU A 36 -4.71 6.11 -20.38
N THR A 37 -4.94 5.52 -21.54
CA THR A 37 -6.25 4.97 -21.89
C THR A 37 -6.35 3.48 -21.54
N TYR A 38 -7.55 3.02 -21.22
CA TYR A 38 -7.83 1.61 -20.96
C TYR A 38 -9.14 1.16 -21.60
N ARG A 39 -9.27 -0.14 -21.88
CA ARG A 39 -10.53 -0.77 -22.35
C ARG A 39 -11.12 -1.67 -21.28
N GLY A 40 -12.44 -1.79 -21.23
CA GLY A 40 -13.15 -2.58 -20.22
C GLY A 40 -13.48 -1.77 -18.96
N GLY A 41 -13.65 -2.46 -17.83
CA GLY A 41 -14.10 -1.87 -16.57
C GLY A 41 -13.03 -1.93 -15.47
N LEU A 42 -13.17 -1.05 -14.47
CA LEU A 42 -12.38 -1.05 -13.23
C LEU A 42 -13.27 -1.00 -11.98
N ASP A 43 -14.58 -0.86 -12.19
CA ASP A 43 -15.50 -0.31 -11.21
C ASP A 43 -16.19 -1.39 -10.42
N GLU A 44 -16.40 -2.59 -10.95
CA GLU A 44 -17.10 -3.70 -10.30
C GLU A 44 -16.17 -4.89 -10.00
N PRO A 45 -16.50 -5.76 -9.04
CA PRO A 45 -15.76 -7.00 -8.82
C PRO A 45 -15.91 -7.92 -10.05
N GLY A 46 -14.80 -8.49 -10.51
CA GLY A 46 -14.72 -9.27 -11.74
C GLY A 46 -14.47 -8.44 -13.00
N ASP A 47 -14.50 -7.11 -12.91
CA ASP A 47 -14.16 -6.25 -14.04
C ASP A 47 -12.74 -6.47 -14.50
N VAL A 48 -12.53 -6.25 -15.81
CA VAL A 48 -11.23 -6.41 -16.46
C VAL A 48 -10.93 -5.17 -17.28
N ALA A 49 -9.81 -4.53 -16.96
CA ALA A 49 -9.25 -3.43 -17.72
C ALA A 49 -8.02 -3.87 -18.51
N TRP A 50 -7.85 -3.27 -19.68
CA TRP A 50 -6.71 -3.49 -20.56
C TRP A 50 -5.95 -2.19 -20.80
N PHE A 51 -4.72 -2.12 -20.31
CA PHE A 51 -3.76 -1.04 -20.54
C PHE A 51 -2.74 -1.51 -21.59
N GLY A 52 -3.06 -1.31 -22.87
CA GLY A 52 -2.35 -1.98 -23.95
C GLY A 52 -2.48 -3.50 -23.83
N GLU A 53 -1.36 -4.20 -23.63
CA GLU A 53 -1.31 -5.66 -23.43
C GLU A 53 -1.46 -6.07 -21.95
N LEU A 54 -1.39 -5.11 -21.02
CA LEU A 54 -1.53 -5.39 -19.59
C LEU A 54 -3.01 -5.57 -19.24
N ARG A 55 -3.40 -6.80 -18.90
CA ARG A 55 -4.72 -7.15 -18.37
C ARG A 55 -4.71 -7.03 -16.86
N VAL A 56 -5.52 -6.13 -16.31
CA VAL A 56 -5.76 -5.99 -14.86
C VAL A 56 -7.20 -6.37 -14.55
N GLN A 57 -7.39 -7.30 -13.62
CA GLN A 57 -8.70 -7.67 -13.09
C GLN A 57 -8.93 -6.99 -11.74
N THR A 58 -10.14 -6.55 -11.46
CA THR A 58 -10.49 -5.99 -10.15
C THR A 58 -11.31 -7.01 -9.39
N GLU A 59 -11.00 -7.24 -8.12
CA GLU A 59 -11.74 -8.17 -7.26
C GLU A 59 -11.94 -7.58 -5.86
N ASP A 60 -12.99 -8.04 -5.20
CA ASP A 60 -13.19 -7.77 -3.78
C ASP A 60 -12.16 -8.53 -2.95
N TYR A 61 -11.57 -7.84 -1.98
CA TYR A 61 -10.57 -8.44 -1.09
C TYR A 61 -11.08 -9.73 -0.44
N ALA A 62 -12.32 -9.72 0.07
CA ALA A 62 -12.93 -10.88 0.73
C ALA A 62 -13.10 -12.09 -0.20
N SER A 63 -13.18 -11.86 -1.51
CA SER A 63 -13.39 -12.92 -2.51
C SER A 63 -12.09 -13.57 -2.98
N ILE A 64 -10.95 -12.87 -2.91
CA ILE A 64 -9.69 -13.35 -3.50
C ILE A 64 -9.22 -14.68 -2.93
N ALA A 65 -9.43 -14.94 -1.65
CA ALA A 65 -9.06 -16.20 -1.02
C ALA A 65 -9.72 -17.44 -1.71
N PHE A 66 -10.82 -17.23 -2.43
CA PHE A 66 -11.63 -18.27 -3.06
C PHE A 66 -11.50 -18.31 -4.59
N LEU A 67 -10.76 -17.38 -5.19
CA LEU A 67 -10.67 -17.25 -6.65
C LEU A 67 -9.29 -17.69 -7.17
N PRO A 68 -9.23 -18.36 -8.33
CA PRO A 68 -7.97 -18.57 -9.02
C PRO A 68 -7.48 -17.25 -9.63
N VAL A 69 -6.49 -16.64 -9.00
CA VAL A 69 -5.80 -15.46 -9.55
C VAL A 69 -4.91 -15.91 -10.71
N THR A 70 -5.24 -15.51 -11.93
CA THR A 70 -4.58 -15.97 -13.18
C THR A 70 -3.80 -14.88 -13.91
N GLY A 71 -3.80 -13.64 -13.40
CA GLY A 71 -3.14 -12.49 -14.02
C GLY A 71 -3.09 -11.31 -13.04
N ALA A 72 -2.72 -10.12 -13.54
CA ALA A 72 -2.67 -8.95 -12.68
C ALA A 72 -4.06 -8.67 -12.09
N THR A 73 -4.16 -8.58 -10.77
CA THR A 73 -5.40 -8.43 -10.03
C THR A 73 -5.24 -7.35 -8.97
N THR A 74 -6.18 -6.41 -8.93
CA THR A 74 -6.28 -5.43 -7.85
C THR A 74 -7.35 -5.86 -6.86
N ALA A 75 -6.96 -6.14 -5.63
CA ALA A 75 -7.86 -6.40 -4.51
C ALA A 75 -8.36 -5.07 -3.91
N ARG A 76 -9.67 -4.83 -3.93
CA ARG A 76 -10.26 -3.61 -3.38
C ARG A 76 -11.01 -3.88 -2.08
N LEU A 77 -10.92 -2.92 -1.16
CA LEU A 77 -11.77 -2.87 0.03
C LEU A 77 -12.91 -1.91 -0.26
N ARG A 78 -14.09 -2.47 -0.55
CA ARG A 78 -15.24 -1.71 -1.04
C ARG A 78 -16.34 -1.50 -0.02
N ASP A 79 -16.33 -2.29 1.04
CA ASP A 79 -17.34 -2.27 2.07
C ASP A 79 -16.80 -2.74 3.43
N ALA A 80 -17.66 -2.71 4.43
CA ALA A 80 -17.36 -3.17 5.78
C ALA A 80 -16.98 -4.66 5.83
N HIS A 81 -17.48 -5.48 4.90
CA HIS A 81 -17.19 -6.92 4.88
C HIS A 81 -15.76 -7.19 4.43
N GLY A 82 -15.32 -6.54 3.34
CA GLY A 82 -13.94 -6.54 2.88
C GLY A 82 -12.99 -6.01 3.96
N TRP A 83 -13.35 -4.93 4.65
CA TRP A 83 -12.56 -4.40 5.77
C TRP A 83 -12.40 -5.42 6.89
N GLN A 84 -13.50 -6.04 7.33
CA GLN A 84 -13.46 -7.05 8.38
C GLN A 84 -12.59 -8.26 7.98
N ALA A 85 -12.70 -8.74 6.75
CA ALA A 85 -11.85 -9.81 6.23
C ALA A 85 -10.36 -9.43 6.26
N TYR A 86 -10.03 -8.20 5.86
CA TYR A 86 -8.67 -7.68 5.93
C TYR A 86 -8.12 -7.63 7.36
N LEU A 87 -8.93 -7.20 8.33
CA LEU A 87 -8.56 -7.20 9.75
C LEU A 87 -8.32 -8.62 10.27
N GLU A 88 -9.20 -9.55 9.94
CA GLU A 88 -9.09 -10.95 10.35
C GLU A 88 -7.84 -11.62 9.79
N ASP A 89 -7.52 -11.39 8.52
CA ASP A 89 -6.29 -11.90 7.91
C ASP A 89 -5.04 -11.28 8.54
N ALA A 90 -5.05 -9.98 8.84
CA ALA A 90 -3.93 -9.32 9.49
C ALA A 90 -3.73 -9.83 10.91
N ASP A 91 -4.81 -10.05 11.67
CA ASP A 91 -4.78 -10.63 13.02
C ASP A 91 -4.29 -12.09 12.96
N ALA A 92 -4.73 -12.88 11.98
CA ALA A 92 -4.26 -14.25 11.74
C ALA A 92 -2.76 -14.28 11.35
N ALA A 93 -2.32 -13.34 10.51
CA ALA A 93 -0.90 -13.18 10.18
C ALA A 93 -0.08 -12.78 11.40
N ARG A 94 -0.60 -11.89 12.25
CA ARG A 94 0.06 -11.52 13.51
C ARG A 94 0.17 -12.69 14.49
N ALA A 95 -0.81 -13.58 14.51
CA ALA A 95 -0.86 -14.74 15.39
C ALA A 95 -0.01 -15.92 14.89
N SER A 96 0.00 -16.17 13.58
CA SER A 96 0.57 -17.40 12.98
C SER A 96 1.78 -17.17 12.07
N GLY A 97 2.01 -15.92 11.63
CA GLY A 97 3.02 -15.55 10.67
C GLY A 97 2.73 -15.97 9.23
N ARG A 98 1.50 -16.40 8.96
CA ARG A 98 1.05 -16.83 7.64
C ARG A 98 0.26 -15.71 6.98
N LEU A 99 0.73 -15.28 5.82
CA LEU A 99 -0.02 -14.39 4.93
C LEU A 99 -0.97 -15.22 4.04
N VAL A 100 -1.99 -14.57 3.49
CA VAL A 100 -2.97 -15.20 2.60
C VAL A 100 -2.29 -15.58 1.28
N PRO A 101 -2.16 -16.87 0.95
CA PRO A 101 -1.36 -17.32 -0.20
C PRO A 101 -1.78 -16.70 -1.54
N GLN A 102 -3.08 -16.51 -1.74
CA GLN A 102 -3.67 -15.94 -2.95
C GLN A 102 -3.26 -14.48 -3.16
N LEU A 103 -2.92 -13.76 -2.10
CA LEU A 103 -2.44 -12.37 -2.14
C LEU A 103 -0.92 -12.26 -2.33
N LEU A 104 -0.18 -13.38 -2.37
CA LEU A 104 1.28 -13.40 -2.50
C LEU A 104 1.74 -13.62 -3.94
N GLY A 105 0.83 -13.72 -4.91
CA GLY A 105 1.22 -13.79 -6.32
C GLY A 105 1.72 -12.44 -6.82
N ALA A 106 2.76 -12.42 -7.66
CA ALA A 106 3.32 -11.21 -8.28
C ALA A 106 2.35 -10.34 -9.07
N ALA A 107 1.19 -10.91 -9.34
CA ALA A 107 0.13 -10.28 -10.06
C ALA A 107 -0.88 -9.57 -9.14
N VAL A 108 -0.84 -9.77 -7.81
CA VAL A 108 -1.87 -9.21 -6.91
C VAL A 108 -1.37 -7.95 -6.20
N ALA A 109 -2.13 -6.87 -6.34
CA ALA A 109 -1.96 -5.66 -5.57
C ALA A 109 -3.20 -5.44 -4.69
N VAL A 110 -3.02 -5.29 -3.38
CA VAL A 110 -4.09 -4.75 -2.54
C VAL A 110 -4.09 -3.24 -2.70
N SER A 111 -5.25 -2.69 -3.07
CA SER A 111 -5.46 -1.26 -3.29
C SER A 111 -4.85 -0.41 -2.16
N GLY A 112 -4.31 0.76 -2.52
CA GLY A 112 -3.51 1.61 -1.64
C GLY A 112 -4.30 2.20 -0.48
N LEU A 113 -4.52 1.42 0.58
CA LEU A 113 -5.18 1.85 1.82
C LEU A 113 -4.25 2.83 2.54
N PRO A 114 -4.64 4.08 2.81
CA PRO A 114 -3.88 4.91 3.74
C PRO A 114 -4.12 4.40 5.16
N LEU A 115 -3.28 3.47 5.64
CA LEU A 115 -3.36 2.91 6.99
C LEU A 115 -2.82 3.86 8.07
N THR A 116 -2.99 5.16 7.86
CA THR A 116 -2.54 6.25 8.73
C THR A 116 -3.27 7.54 8.36
N ASP A 117 -3.50 8.40 9.34
CA ASP A 117 -3.98 9.78 9.14
C ASP A 117 -2.83 10.80 9.02
N ASP A 118 -1.58 10.34 9.06
CA ASP A 118 -0.40 11.20 8.98
C ASP A 118 -0.38 12.01 7.66
N PRO A 119 -0.44 13.36 7.72
CA PRO A 119 -0.36 14.21 6.54
C PRO A 119 0.96 14.04 5.76
N ALA A 120 2.02 13.58 6.42
CA ALA A 120 3.30 13.26 5.78
C ALA A 120 3.23 12.00 4.89
N ALA A 121 2.12 11.27 4.90
CA ALA A 121 1.85 10.18 3.96
C ALA A 121 1.69 10.66 2.51
N GLY A 122 1.58 11.98 2.29
CA GLY A 122 1.48 12.62 0.98
C GLY A 122 0.05 13.03 0.63
N PRO A 123 -0.13 13.93 -0.35
CA PRO A 123 -1.45 14.39 -0.75
C PRO A 123 -2.30 13.24 -1.29
N VAL A 124 -3.60 13.29 -1.00
CA VAL A 124 -4.60 12.40 -1.58
C VAL A 124 -4.93 12.88 -2.99
N SER A 125 -4.07 12.57 -3.96
CA SER A 125 -4.18 13.07 -5.34
C SER A 125 -4.85 12.10 -6.32
N ALA A 126 -5.56 11.08 -5.82
CA ALA A 126 -6.39 10.24 -6.68
C ALA A 126 -7.84 10.73 -6.60
N VAL A 127 -8.33 11.39 -7.64
CA VAL A 127 -9.77 11.64 -7.83
C VAL A 127 -10.27 10.60 -8.81
N ASP A 128 -11.35 9.92 -8.44
CA ASP A 128 -12.05 8.98 -9.31
C ASP A 128 -13.40 9.58 -9.70
N VAL A 129 -13.77 9.49 -10.97
CA VAL A 129 -15.03 10.01 -11.48
C VAL A 129 -15.76 8.87 -12.16
N ASP A 130 -16.91 8.48 -11.61
CA ASP A 130 -17.71 7.40 -12.19
C ASP A 130 -18.48 7.84 -13.45
N GLN A 131 -19.14 6.88 -14.10
CA GLN A 131 -19.97 7.11 -15.28
C GLN A 131 -21.12 8.10 -15.07
N ASP A 132 -21.59 8.27 -13.82
CA ASP A 132 -22.65 9.22 -13.47
C ASP A 132 -22.12 10.64 -13.20
N GLY A 133 -20.80 10.80 -13.27
CA GLY A 133 -20.07 12.03 -13.00
C GLY A 133 -19.79 12.26 -11.52
N VAL A 134 -20.01 11.29 -10.63
CA VAL A 134 -19.73 11.47 -9.20
C VAL A 134 -18.23 11.36 -8.95
N ALA A 135 -17.66 12.42 -8.41
CA ALA A 135 -16.25 12.49 -8.05
C ALA A 135 -16.01 12.01 -6.61
N ARG A 136 -14.96 11.19 -6.40
CA ARG A 136 -14.57 10.61 -5.10
C ARG A 136 -13.07 10.70 -4.85
N LEU A 137 -12.66 10.66 -3.58
CA LEU A 137 -11.24 10.54 -3.17
C LEU A 137 -10.72 9.10 -3.37
N GLY A 138 -10.36 8.78 -4.61
CA GLY A 138 -10.13 7.42 -5.06
C GLY A 138 -11.45 6.69 -5.29
N PRO A 139 -11.40 5.46 -5.83
CA PRO A 139 -12.58 4.84 -6.42
C PRO A 139 -13.57 4.29 -5.37
N ASP A 140 -13.16 4.22 -4.11
CA ASP A 140 -13.96 3.77 -2.95
C ASP A 140 -14.05 4.85 -1.83
N GLY A 141 -13.66 6.09 -2.13
CA GLY A 141 -13.48 7.13 -1.11
C GLY A 141 -14.69 8.02 -0.83
N LEU A 142 -14.44 9.04 -0.01
CA LEU A 142 -15.38 10.13 0.25
C LEU A 142 -15.86 10.78 -1.05
N VAL A 143 -17.17 10.99 -1.18
CA VAL A 143 -17.77 11.73 -2.29
C VAL A 143 -17.43 13.22 -2.18
N LEU A 144 -16.79 13.74 -3.24
CA LEU A 144 -16.42 15.15 -3.36
C LEU A 144 -17.54 16.00 -3.97
N GLY A 145 -18.32 15.42 -4.87
CA GLY A 145 -19.39 16.12 -5.58
C GLY A 145 -19.62 15.56 -6.98
N ASP A 146 -20.11 16.42 -7.88
CA ASP A 146 -20.37 16.10 -9.28
C ASP A 146 -19.30 16.77 -10.16
N ALA A 147 -18.61 16.00 -11.01
CA ALA A 147 -17.60 16.49 -11.94
C ALA A 147 -18.16 17.40 -13.04
N ARG A 148 -19.48 17.38 -13.25
CA ARG A 148 -20.18 18.32 -14.14
C ARG A 148 -20.35 19.71 -13.51
N ASP A 149 -20.07 19.86 -12.21
CA ASP A 149 -19.95 21.12 -11.49
C ASP A 149 -18.46 21.39 -11.14
N PRO A 150 -17.67 21.94 -12.09
CA PRO A 150 -16.24 22.13 -11.90
C PRO A 150 -15.90 23.12 -10.78
N ASP A 151 -16.74 24.13 -10.55
CA ASP A 151 -16.54 25.10 -9.47
C ASP A 151 -16.78 24.45 -8.10
N GLY A 152 -17.84 23.65 -7.98
CA GLY A 152 -18.12 22.85 -6.79
C GLY A 152 -17.02 21.83 -6.50
N LEU A 153 -16.56 21.12 -7.53
CA LEU A 153 -15.47 20.15 -7.40
C LEU A 153 -14.14 20.82 -7.00
N ALA A 154 -13.78 21.94 -7.63
CA ALA A 154 -12.58 22.70 -7.26
C ALA A 154 -12.64 23.20 -5.81
N ALA A 155 -13.81 23.69 -5.37
CA ALA A 155 -14.02 24.09 -3.98
C ALA A 155 -13.95 22.90 -3.00
N ALA A 156 -14.38 21.70 -3.40
CA ALA A 156 -14.25 20.48 -2.61
C ALA A 156 -12.80 20.00 -2.51
N LEU A 157 -12.04 20.06 -3.60
CA LEU A 157 -10.62 19.70 -3.66
C LEU A 157 -9.72 20.69 -2.91
N GLY A 158 -10.12 21.96 -2.82
CA GLY A 158 -9.43 22.98 -2.02
C GLY A 158 -9.57 22.80 -0.50
N ARG A 159 -10.35 21.81 -0.03
CA ARG A 159 -10.48 21.49 1.40
C ARG A 159 -9.35 20.57 1.85
N THR A 160 -9.04 20.62 3.14
CA THR A 160 -8.14 19.65 3.76
C THR A 160 -8.89 18.33 3.95
N HIS A 161 -8.44 17.28 3.27
CA HIS A 161 -8.90 15.91 3.47
C HIS A 161 -7.86 15.12 4.25
N ARG A 162 -8.33 14.21 5.09
CA ARG A 162 -7.47 13.25 5.78
C ARG A 162 -7.22 12.07 4.86
N PRO A 163 -6.06 11.40 4.96
CA PRO A 163 -5.82 10.17 4.21
C PRO A 163 -6.94 9.13 4.44
N LEU A 164 -7.43 8.96 5.67
CA LEU A 164 -8.51 8.00 5.96
C LEU A 164 -9.85 8.33 5.29
N ASP A 165 -10.06 9.54 4.75
CA ASP A 165 -11.28 9.86 4.00
C ASP A 165 -11.40 9.01 2.70
N ARG A 166 -10.31 8.38 2.23
CA ARG A 166 -10.33 7.37 1.15
C ARG A 166 -10.97 6.04 1.55
N LEU A 167 -11.15 5.81 2.85
CA LEU A 167 -11.74 4.59 3.41
C LEU A 167 -13.18 4.83 3.91
N ALA A 168 -13.77 5.97 3.55
CA ALA A 168 -15.10 6.36 4.03
C ALA A 168 -16.18 5.32 3.70
N VAL A 169 -16.10 4.62 2.56
CA VAL A 169 -17.08 3.59 2.18
C VAL A 169 -17.10 2.39 3.12
N LEU A 170 -16.00 2.11 3.80
CA LEU A 170 -15.91 0.97 4.73
C LEU A 170 -16.85 1.17 5.93
N GLY A 171 -17.20 2.43 6.25
CA GLY A 171 -17.99 2.78 7.41
C GLY A 171 -17.33 2.37 8.72
N GLY A 172 -18.10 2.37 9.81
CA GLY A 172 -17.58 2.00 11.13
C GLY A 172 -16.50 2.96 11.64
N ASP A 173 -15.68 2.47 12.57
CA ASP A 173 -14.59 3.24 13.18
C ASP A 173 -13.23 2.73 12.70
N VAL A 174 -12.93 2.98 11.41
CA VAL A 174 -11.69 2.55 10.75
C VAL A 174 -10.45 3.07 11.48
N ALA A 175 -10.49 4.31 11.98
CA ALA A 175 -9.37 4.92 12.68
C ALA A 175 -9.05 4.17 13.97
N ASP A 176 -10.07 3.83 14.74
CA ASP A 176 -9.96 3.02 15.95
C ASP A 176 -9.43 1.61 15.67
N ASP A 177 -9.90 0.97 14.59
CA ASP A 177 -9.41 -0.35 14.20
C ASP A 177 -7.94 -0.34 13.82
N ILE A 178 -7.48 0.70 13.12
CA ILE A 178 -6.06 0.92 12.80
C ILE A 178 -5.27 1.19 14.08
N ALA A 179 -5.76 2.04 14.98
CA ALA A 179 -5.09 2.37 16.23
C ALA A 179 -4.91 1.13 17.14
N ARG A 180 -5.90 0.23 17.17
CA ARG A 180 -5.83 -1.03 17.92
C ARG A 180 -4.89 -2.06 17.30
N ARG A 181 -4.53 -1.91 16.02
CA ARG A 181 -3.75 -2.87 15.24
C ARG A 181 -2.57 -2.20 14.54
N PRO A 182 -1.53 -1.79 15.29
CA PRO A 182 -0.37 -1.12 14.71
C PRO A 182 0.40 -1.95 13.66
N TRP A 183 0.14 -3.27 13.59
CA TRP A 183 0.72 -4.16 12.57
C TRP A 183 -0.01 -4.14 11.22
N LEU A 184 -1.16 -3.48 11.05
CA LEU A 184 -1.87 -3.46 9.74
C LEU A 184 -0.99 -2.91 8.63
N ALA A 185 -0.27 -1.83 8.91
CA ALA A 185 0.61 -1.20 7.93
C ALA A 185 1.77 -2.14 7.52
N LEU A 186 2.29 -2.93 8.47
CA LEU A 186 3.28 -3.98 8.19
C LEU A 186 2.69 -5.15 7.40
N TYR A 187 1.46 -5.57 7.72
CA TYR A 187 0.74 -6.60 6.97
C TYR A 187 0.54 -6.21 5.51
N ARG A 188 0.02 -5.00 5.24
CA ARG A 188 -0.10 -4.46 3.86
C ARG A 188 1.24 -4.46 3.13
N ALA A 189 2.28 -3.98 3.80
CA ALA A 189 3.61 -3.88 3.20
C ALA A 189 4.19 -5.28 2.90
N GLY A 190 3.95 -6.24 3.79
CA GLY A 190 4.30 -7.65 3.61
C GLY A 190 3.64 -8.29 2.40
N LEU A 191 2.34 -8.05 2.18
CA LEU A 191 1.61 -8.51 0.99
C LEU A 191 2.23 -7.96 -0.30
N ALA A 192 2.44 -6.63 -0.36
CA ALA A 192 2.99 -5.97 -1.55
C ALA A 192 4.37 -6.52 -1.94
N PHE A 193 5.22 -6.85 -0.96
CA PHE A 193 6.53 -7.41 -1.25
C PHE A 193 6.48 -8.90 -1.60
N ALA A 194 5.68 -9.68 -0.88
CA ALA A 194 5.55 -11.11 -1.13
C ALA A 194 5.03 -11.38 -2.54
N ALA A 195 4.10 -10.55 -3.04
CA ALA A 195 3.72 -10.52 -4.44
C ALA A 195 4.97 -10.41 -5.35
N ALA A 196 5.81 -9.39 -5.18
CA ALA A 196 6.93 -9.11 -6.08
C ALA A 196 8.06 -10.17 -6.15
N ASP A 197 8.03 -11.26 -5.35
CA ASP A 197 9.04 -12.33 -5.39
C ASP A 197 8.41 -13.72 -5.58
N ASP A 198 8.21 -14.11 -6.84
CA ASP A 198 7.61 -15.39 -7.25
C ASP A 198 8.62 -16.58 -7.22
N THR A 199 9.79 -16.41 -6.58
CA THR A 199 10.87 -17.42 -6.61
C THR A 199 11.09 -18.09 -5.25
N GLY A 200 10.52 -19.29 -5.07
CA GLY A 200 10.79 -20.20 -3.95
C GLY A 200 9.74 -20.17 -2.82
N PRO A 201 10.05 -20.69 -1.61
CA PRO A 201 9.10 -20.68 -0.50
C PRO A 201 8.70 -19.25 -0.11
N ALA A 202 7.50 -19.07 0.44
CA ALA A 202 7.02 -17.77 0.88
C ALA A 202 7.96 -17.14 1.93
N TRP A 203 8.15 -15.83 1.84
CA TRP A 203 8.84 -15.05 2.88
C TRP A 203 7.96 -14.92 4.12
N SER A 204 8.60 -14.98 5.28
CA SER A 204 8.00 -14.56 6.54
C SER A 204 8.38 -13.11 6.84
N VAL A 205 7.45 -12.39 7.47
CA VAL A 205 7.64 -10.99 7.88
C VAL A 205 7.87 -10.98 9.39
N ALA A 206 9.04 -10.51 9.83
CA ALA A 206 9.31 -10.34 11.25
C ALA A 206 8.28 -9.37 11.86
N GLY A 207 7.77 -9.65 13.06
CA GLY A 207 6.68 -8.89 13.69
C GLY A 207 5.26 -9.35 13.31
N LEU A 208 5.11 -10.18 12.27
CA LEU A 208 3.86 -10.91 11.98
C LEU A 208 4.08 -12.38 12.33
N GLY A 209 3.70 -12.75 13.57
CA GLY A 209 3.78 -14.12 14.11
C GLY A 209 5.16 -14.78 14.12
N THR A 210 6.20 -14.08 13.68
CA THR A 210 7.58 -14.55 13.63
C THR A 210 8.54 -13.52 14.18
N SER A 211 9.62 -14.00 14.79
CA SER A 211 10.69 -13.20 15.37
C SER A 211 12.03 -13.80 14.94
N LEU A 212 13.04 -12.96 14.71
CA LEU A 212 14.42 -13.40 14.52
C LEU A 212 15.18 -13.41 15.84
N ARG A 213 14.59 -12.87 16.91
CA ARG A 213 15.20 -12.82 18.23
C ARG A 213 15.36 -14.25 18.80
N PRO A 214 16.46 -14.54 19.52
CA PRO A 214 16.70 -15.87 20.08
C PRO A 214 15.65 -16.32 21.11
N ASP A 215 14.99 -15.37 21.78
CA ASP A 215 13.91 -15.61 22.74
C ASP A 215 12.60 -16.07 22.06
N GLY A 216 12.49 -15.89 20.74
CA GLY A 216 11.29 -16.18 19.95
C GLY A 216 10.14 -15.22 20.23
N GLU A 217 10.35 -14.17 21.02
CA GLU A 217 9.30 -13.22 21.37
C GLU A 217 9.01 -12.32 20.16
N VAL A 218 7.75 -12.33 19.71
CA VAL A 218 7.32 -11.52 18.57
C VAL A 218 6.97 -10.12 19.06
N ALA A 219 7.91 -9.21 18.83
CA ALA A 219 7.70 -7.79 19.09
C ALA A 219 6.71 -7.19 18.09
N THR A 220 5.95 -6.19 18.54
CA THR A 220 5.15 -5.36 17.64
C THR A 220 6.08 -4.38 16.94
N LEU A 221 6.25 -4.56 15.63
CA LEU A 221 6.89 -3.57 14.77
C LEU A 221 5.80 -2.61 14.29
N THR A 222 6.01 -1.31 14.48
CA THR A 222 5.03 -0.27 14.12
C THR A 222 5.46 0.52 12.88
N ARG A 223 6.63 0.19 12.36
CA ARG A 223 7.15 0.71 11.10
C ARG A 223 6.68 -0.16 9.94
N SER A 224 6.22 0.51 8.89
CA SER A 224 5.82 -0.10 7.61
C SER A 224 6.61 0.45 6.43
N ASP A 225 7.42 1.47 6.67
CA ASP A 225 8.35 2.05 5.71
C ASP A 225 9.63 1.21 5.57
N LEU A 226 9.85 0.27 6.48
CA LEU A 226 10.88 -0.77 6.40
C LEU A 226 10.28 -2.12 6.82
N ILE A 227 10.51 -3.15 6.02
CA ILE A 227 10.05 -4.52 6.29
C ILE A 227 11.25 -5.43 6.44
N LEU A 228 11.27 -6.20 7.53
CA LEU A 228 12.28 -7.25 7.74
C LEU A 228 11.70 -8.61 7.36
N LEU A 229 12.32 -9.24 6.36
CA LEU A 229 11.89 -10.51 5.80
C LEU A 229 12.89 -11.60 6.07
N HIS A 230 12.39 -12.83 6.26
CA HIS A 230 13.25 -14.00 6.40
C HIS A 230 12.67 -15.25 5.74
N ARG A 231 13.59 -16.13 5.33
CA ARG A 231 13.29 -17.42 4.71
C ARG A 231 14.49 -18.34 4.84
N GLY A 232 14.37 -19.38 5.67
CA GLY A 232 15.50 -20.24 6.01
C GLY A 232 16.68 -19.40 6.52
N ASP A 233 17.80 -19.44 5.80
CA ASP A 233 18.99 -18.66 6.15
C ASP A 233 19.08 -17.26 5.55
N LYS A 234 18.11 -16.86 4.73
CA LYS A 234 18.10 -15.53 4.11
C LYS A 234 17.36 -14.54 5.01
N ARG A 235 17.96 -13.37 5.23
CA ARG A 235 17.35 -12.23 5.93
C ARG A 235 17.55 -10.98 5.08
N VAL A 236 16.48 -10.24 4.85
CA VAL A 236 16.47 -9.07 3.96
C VAL A 236 15.68 -7.94 4.60
N LEU A 237 16.27 -6.75 4.67
CA LEU A 237 15.54 -5.53 4.95
C LEU A 237 15.09 -4.91 3.62
N VAL A 238 13.83 -4.50 3.56
CA VAL A 238 13.21 -3.91 2.36
C VAL A 238 12.67 -2.53 2.68
N GLU A 239 12.91 -1.58 1.79
CA GLU A 239 12.21 -0.29 1.77
C GLU A 239 11.09 -0.34 0.72
N PRO A 240 9.81 -0.46 1.10
CA PRO A 240 8.73 -0.77 0.16
C PRO A 240 8.47 0.30 -0.90
N ARG A 241 8.83 1.57 -0.60
CA ARG A 241 8.64 2.69 -1.55
C ARG A 241 9.54 2.59 -2.77
N THR A 242 10.79 2.18 -2.57
CA THR A 242 11.81 2.11 -3.64
C THR A 242 12.09 0.67 -4.07
N LEU A 243 11.54 -0.30 -3.34
CA LEU A 243 11.83 -1.73 -3.43
C LEU A 243 13.31 -2.07 -3.21
N ARG A 244 14.10 -1.16 -2.60
CA ARG A 244 15.50 -1.42 -2.26
C ARG A 244 15.59 -2.55 -1.24
N ARG A 245 16.56 -3.45 -1.46
CA ARG A 245 16.76 -4.67 -0.66
C ARG A 245 18.18 -4.69 -0.08
N PHE A 246 18.27 -5.02 1.20
CA PHE A 246 19.54 -5.12 1.92
C PHE A 246 19.65 -6.50 2.56
N ALA A 247 20.55 -7.34 2.04
CA ALA A 247 20.82 -8.64 2.65
C ALA A 247 21.51 -8.44 4.02
N LEU A 248 21.02 -9.15 5.03
CA LEU A 248 21.52 -9.03 6.40
C LEU A 248 22.17 -10.33 6.86
N ALA A 249 23.28 -10.19 7.58
CA ALA A 249 23.82 -11.28 8.39
C ALA A 249 22.86 -11.58 9.56
N PRO A 250 22.83 -12.82 10.09
CA PRO A 250 21.89 -13.22 11.14
C PRO A 250 21.91 -12.29 12.37
N ALA A 251 23.10 -11.98 12.89
CA ALA A 251 23.26 -11.10 14.04
C ALA A 251 22.78 -9.66 13.75
N THR A 252 22.99 -9.17 12.52
CA THR A 252 22.51 -7.84 12.11
C THR A 252 20.99 -7.79 12.04
N ALA A 253 20.34 -8.86 11.56
CA ALA A 253 18.90 -8.92 11.44
C ALA A 253 18.19 -8.84 12.80
N VAL A 254 18.74 -9.49 13.84
CA VAL A 254 18.23 -9.39 15.21
C VAL A 254 18.31 -7.95 15.73
N VAL A 255 19.42 -7.26 15.49
CA VAL A 255 19.59 -5.86 15.90
C VAL A 255 18.64 -4.93 15.14
N VAL A 256 18.46 -5.14 13.84
CA VAL A 256 17.49 -4.39 13.03
C VAL A 256 16.07 -4.60 13.52
N GLU A 257 15.65 -5.84 13.80
CA GLU A 257 14.32 -6.12 14.35
C GLU A 257 14.04 -5.33 15.63
N ARG A 258 15.01 -5.30 16.55
CA ARG A 258 14.93 -4.53 17.80
C ARG A 258 14.77 -3.03 17.53
N LEU A 259 15.56 -2.47 16.59
CA LEU A 259 15.47 -1.05 16.21
C LEU A 259 14.13 -0.67 15.55
N LEU A 260 13.44 -1.64 14.93
CA LEU A 260 12.13 -1.43 14.30
C LEU A 260 10.95 -1.68 15.26
N SER A 261 11.21 -2.17 16.47
CA SER A 261 10.21 -2.46 17.50
C SER A 261 9.87 -1.21 18.30
N ASP A 262 8.62 -1.04 18.74
CA ASP A 262 8.20 0.11 19.60
C ASP A 262 8.45 -0.10 21.10
N GLY A 263 9.37 -1.01 21.46
CA GLY A 263 9.74 -1.24 22.85
C GLY A 263 10.82 -0.26 23.33
N PRO A 264 10.85 0.12 24.62
CA PRO A 264 12.07 0.68 25.20
C PRO A 264 13.21 -0.31 24.93
N ASP A 265 14.40 0.22 24.63
CA ASP A 265 15.65 -0.57 24.65
C ASP A 265 15.98 -0.93 26.11
N ASP A 266 15.16 -1.79 26.71
CA ASP A 266 15.27 -2.22 28.12
C ASP A 266 16.40 -3.23 28.32
N GLU A 267 16.97 -3.76 27.23
CA GLU A 267 18.19 -4.54 27.31
C GLU A 267 19.40 -3.63 27.48
N THR A 268 20.08 -3.79 28.62
CA THR A 268 21.42 -3.25 28.85
C THR A 268 22.35 -3.63 27.71
N ARG A 269 22.69 -2.65 26.85
CA ARG A 269 23.68 -2.81 25.79
C ARG A 269 25.07 -2.62 26.36
N THR A 270 26.01 -3.45 25.93
CA THR A 270 27.42 -3.18 26.20
C THR A 270 27.89 -2.00 25.33
N PRO A 271 28.98 -1.31 25.68
CA PRO A 271 29.57 -0.27 24.82
C PRO A 271 29.92 -0.78 23.41
N ALA A 272 30.23 -2.07 23.27
CA ALA A 272 30.49 -2.70 21.99
C ALA A 272 29.20 -2.83 21.14
N ASP A 273 28.08 -3.16 21.77
CA ASP A 273 26.76 -3.23 21.12
C ASP A 273 26.32 -1.83 20.66
N GLU A 274 26.51 -0.81 21.49
CA GLU A 274 26.21 0.58 21.12
C GLU A 274 27.05 1.05 19.92
N ALA A 275 28.36 0.78 19.94
CA ALA A 275 29.24 1.13 18.83
C ALA A 275 28.87 0.37 17.55
N PHE A 276 28.41 -0.88 17.66
CA PHE A 276 27.89 -1.64 16.52
C PHE A 276 26.61 -1.03 15.95
N VAL A 277 25.63 -0.72 16.82
CA VAL A 277 24.38 -0.08 16.44
C VAL A 277 24.63 1.28 15.77
N ALA A 278 25.52 2.10 16.32
CA ALA A 278 25.87 3.40 15.74
C ALA A 278 26.42 3.27 14.31
N ARG A 279 27.39 2.36 14.09
CA ARG A 279 27.95 2.09 12.75
C ARG A 279 26.90 1.53 11.78
N LEU A 280 25.96 0.74 12.29
CA LEU A 280 24.88 0.18 11.48
C LEU A 280 23.93 1.28 11.00
N VAL A 281 23.50 2.15 11.92
CA VAL A 281 22.63 3.29 11.62
C VAL A 281 23.31 4.21 10.59
N GLU A 282 24.56 4.61 10.84
CA GLU A 282 25.33 5.47 9.93
C GLU A 282 25.42 4.89 8.51
N ARG A 283 25.65 3.57 8.40
CA ARG A 283 25.72 2.89 7.09
C ARG A 283 24.39 2.95 6.33
N PHE A 284 23.26 2.75 7.02
CA PHE A 284 21.95 2.82 6.39
C PHE A 284 21.57 4.27 6.04
N GLU A 285 21.91 5.23 6.89
CA GLU A 285 21.69 6.65 6.62
C GLU A 285 22.47 7.12 5.39
N HIS A 286 23.71 6.66 5.20
CA HIS A 286 24.48 6.92 3.98
C HIS A 286 23.81 6.35 2.71
N ALA A 287 23.03 5.27 2.85
CA ALA A 287 22.21 4.71 1.79
C ALA A 287 20.84 5.40 1.67
N GLY A 288 20.56 6.45 2.44
CA GLY A 288 19.26 7.13 2.47
C GLY A 288 18.14 6.31 3.10
N VAL A 289 18.47 5.42 4.05
CA VAL A 289 17.52 4.61 4.82
C VAL A 289 17.69 4.94 6.31
N HIS A 290 16.61 5.41 6.95
CA HIS A 290 16.67 5.81 8.36
C HIS A 290 16.16 4.69 9.27
N LEU A 291 17.05 4.01 9.98
CA LEU A 291 16.68 2.93 10.91
C LEU A 291 16.05 3.42 12.22
N ARG A 292 16.31 4.67 12.62
CA ARG A 292 15.69 5.32 13.78
C ARG A 292 14.68 6.37 13.31
N ARG A 293 13.56 6.54 14.02
CA ARG A 293 12.73 7.74 13.86
C ARG A 293 13.55 8.97 14.29
N ALA A 294 13.50 10.04 13.52
CA ALA A 294 13.92 11.35 14.04
C ALA A 294 13.02 11.69 15.24
N ALA A 295 13.62 12.16 16.33
CA ALA A 295 12.90 12.58 17.53
C ALA A 295 12.04 13.82 17.27
#